data_AF-A0A842QNF7-F1
#
_entry.id   AF-A0A842QNF7-F1
#
_cell.length_a   1.000
_cell.length_b   1.000
_cell.length_c   1.000
_cell.angle_alpha   90.00
_cell.angle_beta   90.00
_cell.angle_gamma   90.00
#
_symmetry.space_group_name_H-M   'P 1'
#
loop_
_entity.id
_entity.type
_entity.pdbx_description
1 polymer ?
#
loop_
_entity_poly.entity_id
_entity_poly.type
_entity_poly.pdbx_seq_one_letter_code
_entity_poly.pdbx_strand_id
1 'polypeptide(L)'
;MTYLPDTPEIKTLIMDLPDTVPEIVKSVQNALLHIFWAERYGEKLTGIRSAEVNLRSAADILRQIYKHNPTSLQEKRNLTEKTIGNCRDFTVLSVAFMREKGIPARARCGFGAYFSTPEMKLKYIDHWVIEYWNKNHQRWVLVDSQIDEFQRSELNLDFDTLDVPHDKFITGGVAWRMYPEEQNGPLIYFTNWGD
;
A
#
# COMPACT_ATOMS: atom_id res chain seq x y z
N MET A 1 -3.37 8.57 -12.22
CA MET A 1 -2.82 8.33 -10.86
C MET A 1 -1.50 7.58 -10.89
N THR A 2 -1.35 6.52 -11.68
CA THR A 2 -0.12 5.69 -11.75
C THR A 2 0.81 6.03 -12.92
N TYR A 3 0.50 7.06 -13.71
CA TYR A 3 1.36 7.52 -14.81
C TYR A 3 2.60 8.24 -14.26
N LEU A 4 3.76 7.91 -14.81
CA LEU A 4 5.04 8.52 -14.50
C LEU A 4 5.46 9.38 -15.70
N PRO A 5 5.43 10.73 -15.59
CA PRO A 5 5.88 11.58 -16.68
C PRO A 5 7.40 11.53 -16.83
N ASP A 6 7.85 11.74 -18.07
CA ASP A 6 9.24 11.92 -18.40
C ASP A 6 9.72 13.32 -17.96
N THR A 7 10.07 13.44 -16.67
CA THR A 7 10.74 14.63 -16.11
C THR A 7 12.05 14.22 -15.43
N PRO A 8 13.07 15.10 -15.40
CA PRO A 8 14.37 14.77 -14.80
C PRO A 8 14.26 14.27 -13.36
N GLU A 9 13.42 14.90 -12.54
CA GLU A 9 13.25 14.48 -11.14
C GLU A 9 12.70 13.07 -10.99
N ILE A 10 11.76 12.66 -11.86
CA ILE A 10 11.19 11.31 -11.82
C ILE A 10 12.14 10.30 -12.43
N LYS A 11 12.78 10.64 -13.56
CA LYS A 11 13.78 9.79 -14.21
C LYS A 11 14.91 9.40 -13.26
N THR A 12 15.43 10.36 -12.49
CA THR A 12 16.46 10.10 -11.48
C THR A 12 16.01 9.04 -10.47
N LEU A 13 14.77 9.13 -9.98
CA LEU A 13 14.25 8.20 -8.97
C LEU A 13 14.04 6.79 -9.52
N ILE A 14 13.59 6.65 -10.77
CA ILE A 14 13.17 5.37 -11.34
C ILE A 14 14.25 4.68 -12.19
N MET A 15 15.42 5.32 -12.39
CA MET A 15 16.51 4.79 -13.21
C MET A 15 16.96 3.39 -12.75
N ASP A 16 17.14 3.22 -11.44
CA ASP A 16 17.58 1.96 -10.82
C ASP A 16 16.43 1.22 -10.13
N LEU A 17 15.21 1.41 -10.62
CA LEU A 17 14.05 0.68 -10.11
C LEU A 17 14.29 -0.84 -10.32
N PRO A 18 14.01 -1.69 -9.33
CA PRO A 18 14.23 -3.12 -9.46
C PRO A 18 13.18 -3.80 -10.35
N ASP A 19 13.50 -4.98 -10.87
CA ASP A 19 12.70 -5.70 -11.87
C ASP A 19 11.78 -6.77 -11.27
N THR A 20 11.90 -7.06 -9.97
CA THR A 20 11.10 -8.08 -9.29
C THR A 20 10.06 -7.46 -8.36
N VAL A 21 8.89 -8.10 -8.26
CA VAL A 21 7.81 -7.65 -7.36
C VAL A 21 8.27 -7.50 -5.90
N PRO A 22 8.99 -8.45 -5.29
CA PRO A 22 9.46 -8.30 -3.91
C PRO A 22 10.38 -7.09 -3.72
N GLU A 23 11.27 -6.82 -4.67
CA GLU A 23 12.19 -5.67 -4.57
C GLU A 23 11.47 -4.34 -4.82
N ILE A 24 10.52 -4.29 -5.76
CA ILE A 24 9.66 -3.11 -5.97
C ILE A 24 8.90 -2.77 -4.68
N VAL A 25 8.33 -3.78 -4.01
CA VAL A 25 7.64 -3.59 -2.73
C VAL A 25 8.59 -3.02 -1.67
N LYS A 26 9.81 -3.55 -1.56
CA LYS A 26 10.83 -3.01 -0.64
C LYS A 26 11.18 -1.56 -0.95
N SER A 27 11.33 -1.18 -2.23
CA SER A 27 11.59 0.22 -2.61
C SER A 27 10.45 1.14 -2.17
N VAL A 28 9.19 0.71 -2.32
CA VAL A 28 8.00 1.47 -1.89
C VAL A 28 7.94 1.58 -0.36
N GLN A 29 8.16 0.49 0.37
CA GLN A 29 8.22 0.48 1.85
C GLN A 29 9.36 1.35 2.39
N ASN A 30 10.45 1.46 1.65
CA ASN A 30 11.53 2.36 1.97
C ASN A 30 11.20 3.83 1.68
N ALA A 31 10.36 4.11 0.68
CA ALA A 31 9.97 5.47 0.28
C ALA A 31 8.83 6.07 1.11
N LEU A 32 7.92 5.24 1.62
CA LEU A 32 6.67 5.68 2.26
C LEU A 32 6.58 5.27 3.73
N LEU A 33 5.89 6.09 4.52
CA LEU A 33 5.49 5.79 5.90
C LEU A 33 3.96 5.92 6.01
N HIS A 34 3.32 4.89 6.55
CA HIS A 34 1.87 4.89 6.68
C HIS A 34 1.41 5.82 7.82
N ILE A 35 0.48 6.72 7.54
CA ILE A 35 0.02 7.77 8.47
C ILE A 35 -0.41 7.22 9.84
N PHE A 36 -1.21 6.14 9.87
CA PHE A 36 -1.70 5.53 11.13
C PHE A 36 -0.69 4.60 11.81
N TRP A 37 0.43 4.29 11.17
CA TRP A 37 1.49 3.49 11.79
C TRP A 37 2.69 4.32 12.25
N ALA A 38 2.83 5.56 11.79
CA ALA A 38 4.00 6.41 12.04
C ALA A 38 4.43 6.45 13.51
N GLU A 39 3.49 6.62 14.44
CA GLU A 39 3.80 6.68 15.87
C GLU A 39 4.36 5.34 16.41
N ARG A 40 3.90 4.20 15.90
CA ARG A 40 4.43 2.87 16.27
C ARG A 40 5.85 2.65 15.76
N TYR A 41 6.25 3.33 14.69
CA TYR A 41 7.65 3.39 14.24
C TYR A 41 8.48 4.44 15.02
N GLY A 42 7.87 5.21 15.92
CA GLY A 42 8.54 6.25 16.70
C GLY A 42 8.51 7.65 16.08
N GLU A 43 7.75 7.86 15.00
CA GLU A 43 7.64 9.16 14.32
C GLU A 43 6.32 9.86 14.70
N LYS A 44 6.42 11.06 15.28
CA LYS A 44 5.26 11.90 15.61
C LYS A 44 5.03 12.93 14.52
N LEU A 45 3.95 12.75 13.76
CA LEU A 45 3.64 13.60 12.61
C LEU A 45 3.08 14.96 13.04
N THR A 46 3.59 16.03 12.45
CA THR A 46 2.97 17.36 12.50
C THR A 46 1.80 17.44 11.51
N GLY A 47 0.88 18.37 11.71
CA GLY A 47 -0.26 18.55 10.78
C GLY A 47 0.17 18.79 9.32
N ILE A 48 1.30 19.47 9.10
CA ILE A 48 1.86 19.70 7.76
C ILE A 48 2.33 18.37 7.14
N ARG A 49 3.03 17.52 7.91
CA ARG A 49 3.49 16.20 7.44
C ARG A 49 2.32 15.27 7.15
N SER A 50 1.32 15.25 8.03
CA SER A 50 0.11 14.45 7.84
C SER A 50 -0.66 14.84 6.57
N ALA A 51 -0.57 16.09 6.12
CA ALA A 51 -1.23 16.53 4.89
C ALA A 51 -0.64 15.91 3.61
N GLU A 52 0.57 15.35 3.64
CA GLU A 52 1.19 14.65 2.50
C GLU A 52 0.36 13.43 2.04
N VAL A 53 -0.47 12.84 2.93
CA VAL A 53 -1.43 11.77 2.56
C VAL A 53 -2.45 12.20 1.49
N ASN A 54 -2.52 13.51 1.21
CA ASN A 54 -3.37 14.05 0.16
C ASN A 54 -2.74 14.05 -1.24
N LEU A 55 -1.48 13.64 -1.38
CA LEU A 55 -0.84 13.43 -2.68
C LEU A 55 -1.57 12.30 -3.43
N ARG A 56 -2.16 12.61 -4.59
CA ARG A 56 -3.07 11.66 -5.27
C ARG A 56 -2.39 10.82 -6.34
N SER A 57 -1.28 11.29 -6.93
CA SER A 57 -0.61 10.62 -8.04
C SER A 57 0.77 10.10 -7.65
N ALA A 58 1.20 9.01 -8.30
CA ALA A 58 2.55 8.47 -8.15
C ALA A 58 3.62 9.53 -8.50
N ALA A 59 3.35 10.37 -9.51
CA ALA A 59 4.23 11.48 -9.86
C ALA A 59 4.37 12.52 -8.73
N ASP A 60 3.28 12.89 -8.06
CA ASP A 60 3.34 13.86 -6.96
C ASP A 60 4.01 13.28 -5.71
N ILE A 61 3.78 12.00 -5.43
CA ILE A 61 4.50 11.25 -4.39
C ILE A 61 6.00 11.25 -4.68
N LEU A 62 6.40 10.91 -5.91
CA LEU A 62 7.81 10.92 -6.33
C LEU A 62 8.43 12.32 -6.26
N ARG A 63 7.71 13.37 -6.65
CA ARG A 63 8.19 14.75 -6.49
C ARG A 63 8.39 15.13 -5.02
N GLN A 64 7.52 14.66 -4.12
CA GLN A 64 7.71 14.87 -2.69
C GLN A 64 8.96 14.14 -2.19
N ILE A 65 9.16 12.89 -2.60
CA ILE A 65 10.38 12.12 -2.31
C ILE A 65 11.63 12.84 -2.84
N TYR A 66 11.56 13.40 -4.05
CA TYR A 66 12.68 14.09 -4.69
C TYR A 66 13.13 15.34 -3.92
N LYS A 67 12.26 16.02 -3.17
CA LYS A 67 12.62 17.21 -2.36
C LYS A 67 13.66 16.90 -1.29
N HIS A 68 13.80 15.63 -0.89
CA HIS A 68 14.85 15.18 0.02
C HIS A 68 16.19 14.92 -0.68
N ASN A 69 16.32 15.25 -1.97
CA ASN A 69 17.49 15.04 -2.82
C ASN A 69 18.07 13.61 -2.77
N PRO A 70 17.24 12.57 -2.93
CA PRO A 70 17.74 11.20 -2.93
C PRO A 70 18.56 10.92 -4.19
N THR A 71 19.59 10.09 -4.05
CA THR A 71 20.39 9.55 -5.15
C THR A 71 19.77 8.29 -5.76
N SER A 72 18.99 7.51 -4.98
CA SER A 72 18.25 6.34 -5.46
C SER A 72 17.03 6.01 -4.59
N LEU A 73 16.01 5.33 -5.15
CA LEU A 73 14.91 4.75 -4.36
C LEU A 73 15.35 3.57 -3.47
N GLN A 74 16.48 2.94 -3.79
CA GLN A 74 16.99 1.77 -3.07
C GLN A 74 17.78 2.11 -1.81
N GLU A 75 18.24 3.35 -1.67
CA GLU A 75 18.96 3.78 -0.48
C GLU A 75 18.04 3.89 0.72
N LYS A 76 18.45 3.30 1.84
CA LYS A 76 17.68 3.31 3.09
C LYS A 76 17.39 4.76 3.53
N ARG A 77 16.11 5.07 3.76
CA ARG A 77 15.65 6.38 4.24
C ARG A 77 15.39 6.37 5.74
N ASN A 78 15.70 7.48 6.39
CA ASN A 78 15.22 7.76 7.75
C ASN A 78 13.71 7.98 7.72
N LEU A 79 13.02 7.74 8.84
CA LEU A 79 11.56 7.92 8.93
C LEU A 79 11.11 9.35 8.56
N THR A 80 11.92 10.34 8.92
CA THR A 80 11.70 11.77 8.61
C THR A 80 11.84 12.13 7.13
N GLU A 81 12.50 11.28 6.33
CA GLU A 81 12.70 11.45 4.88
C GLU A 81 11.66 10.69 4.05
N LYS A 82 10.90 9.78 4.68
CA LYS A 82 9.82 9.06 4.00
C LYS A 82 8.64 10.00 3.77
N THR A 83 8.00 9.86 2.60
CA THR A 83 6.75 10.58 2.33
C THR A 83 5.60 9.92 3.08
N ILE A 84 4.74 10.71 3.71
CA ILE A 84 3.58 10.17 4.43
C ILE A 84 2.50 9.78 3.42
N GLY A 85 1.99 8.56 3.55
CA GLY A 85 0.92 8.02 2.70
C GLY A 85 0.01 7.07 3.47
N ASN A 86 -0.95 6.47 2.78
CA ASN A 86 -1.79 5.40 3.29
C ASN A 86 -1.77 4.16 2.37
N CYS A 87 -2.52 3.10 2.68
CA CYS A 87 -2.63 1.87 1.88
C CYS A 87 -2.76 2.10 0.37
N ARG A 88 -3.53 3.12 -0.02
CA ARG A 88 -3.74 3.51 -1.40
C ARG A 88 -2.45 4.03 -2.03
N ASP A 89 -1.68 4.86 -1.35
CA ASP A 89 -0.47 5.47 -1.90
C ASP A 89 0.64 4.44 -2.11
N PHE A 90 0.78 3.50 -1.17
CA PHE A 90 1.63 2.31 -1.33
C PHE A 90 1.23 1.51 -2.57
N THR A 91 -0.07 1.23 -2.74
CA THR A 91 -0.61 0.51 -3.90
C THR A 91 -0.39 1.27 -5.21
N VAL A 92 -0.68 2.58 -5.24
CA VAL A 92 -0.55 3.42 -6.44
C VAL A 92 0.90 3.51 -6.89
N LEU A 93 1.84 3.73 -5.97
CA LEU A 93 3.26 3.82 -6.29
C LEU A 93 3.80 2.45 -6.78
N SER A 94 3.41 1.36 -6.11
CA SER A 94 3.79 -0.01 -6.52
C SER A 94 3.29 -0.35 -7.93
N VAL A 95 2.03 -0.03 -8.24
CA VAL A 95 1.46 -0.26 -9.57
C VAL A 95 2.17 0.57 -10.63
N ALA A 96 2.56 1.81 -10.32
CA ALA A 96 3.33 2.65 -11.24
C ALA A 96 4.69 2.01 -11.57
N PHE A 97 5.42 1.57 -10.55
CA PHE A 97 6.72 0.89 -10.69
C PHE A 97 6.62 -0.43 -11.45
N MET A 98 5.63 -1.28 -11.12
CA MET A 98 5.40 -2.53 -11.85
C MET A 98 5.15 -2.27 -13.34
N ARG A 99 4.32 -1.27 -13.67
CA ARG A 99 4.02 -0.92 -15.07
C ARG A 99 5.22 -0.36 -15.81
N GLU A 100 6.05 0.43 -15.15
CA GLU A 100 7.33 0.91 -15.69
C GLU A 100 8.24 -0.26 -16.10
N LYS A 101 8.21 -1.35 -15.32
CA LYS A 101 8.94 -2.59 -15.60
C LYS A 101 8.20 -3.58 -16.53
N GLY A 102 7.09 -3.16 -17.13
CA GLY A 102 6.31 -4.01 -18.03
C GLY A 102 5.60 -5.19 -17.33
N ILE A 103 5.42 -5.12 -16.01
CA ILE A 103 4.64 -6.07 -15.22
C ILE A 103 3.17 -5.61 -15.23
N PRO A 104 2.23 -6.39 -15.80
CA PRO A 104 0.81 -6.03 -15.76
C PRO A 104 0.31 -5.99 -14.31
N ALA A 105 -0.12 -4.81 -13.86
CA ALA A 105 -0.59 -4.59 -12.49
C ALA A 105 -1.76 -3.60 -12.44
N ARG A 106 -2.64 -3.77 -11.44
CA ARG A 106 -3.81 -2.92 -11.16
C ARG A 106 -4.05 -2.79 -9.66
N ALA A 107 -4.57 -1.64 -9.24
CA ALA A 107 -4.99 -1.43 -7.87
C ALA A 107 -6.33 -2.15 -7.59
N ARG A 108 -6.51 -2.60 -6.35
CA ARG A 108 -7.74 -3.18 -5.82
C ARG A 108 -8.09 -2.48 -4.52
N CYS A 109 -9.31 -1.96 -4.45
CA CYS A 109 -9.93 -1.48 -3.22
C CYS A 109 -10.87 -2.57 -2.69
N GLY A 110 -10.86 -2.77 -1.39
CA GLY A 110 -11.63 -3.79 -0.70
C GLY A 110 -11.38 -3.69 0.79
N PHE A 111 -11.33 -4.83 1.46
CA PHE A 111 -11.19 -4.88 2.90
C PHE A 111 -10.23 -5.98 3.34
N GLY A 112 -9.28 -5.63 4.21
CA GLY A 112 -8.38 -6.58 4.86
C GLY A 112 -9.04 -7.20 6.09
N ALA A 113 -9.04 -8.53 6.17
CA ALA A 113 -9.51 -9.31 7.31
C ALA A 113 -8.41 -9.61 8.34
N TYR A 114 -7.27 -8.89 8.25
CA TYR A 114 -6.03 -9.16 8.99
C TYR A 114 -5.51 -7.94 9.77
N PHE A 115 -6.33 -6.89 9.87
CA PHE A 115 -6.05 -5.71 10.69
C PHE A 115 -6.87 -5.66 11.98
N SER A 116 -7.92 -6.49 12.05
CA SER A 116 -8.78 -6.62 13.22
C SER A 116 -8.02 -7.29 14.37
N THR A 117 -8.10 -6.70 15.56
CA THR A 117 -7.69 -7.37 16.80
C THR A 117 -8.93 -7.91 17.53
N PRO A 118 -8.79 -8.89 18.45
CA PRO A 118 -9.92 -9.39 19.24
C PRO A 118 -10.70 -8.31 20.00
N GLU A 119 -10.03 -7.20 20.34
CA GLU A 119 -10.61 -6.04 21.02
C GLU A 119 -11.40 -5.14 20.06
N MET A 120 -11.03 -5.14 18.77
CA MET A 120 -11.75 -4.43 17.73
C MET A 120 -13.01 -5.22 17.37
N LYS A 121 -14.19 -4.61 17.58
CA LYS A 121 -15.48 -5.20 17.15
C LYS A 121 -15.65 -5.28 15.62
N LEU A 122 -14.63 -4.90 14.87
CA LEU A 122 -14.62 -4.75 13.42
C LEU A 122 -13.87 -5.91 12.79
N LYS A 123 -14.44 -6.57 11.79
CA LYS A 123 -13.83 -7.76 11.17
C LYS A 123 -13.04 -7.44 9.90
N TYR A 124 -13.46 -6.43 9.16
CA TYR A 124 -12.90 -6.06 7.87
C TYR A 124 -12.60 -4.56 7.85
N ILE A 125 -11.36 -4.19 7.55
CA ILE A 125 -10.92 -2.78 7.51
C ILE A 125 -10.64 -2.40 6.06
N ASP A 126 -11.08 -1.21 5.65
CA ASP A 126 -10.83 -0.68 4.31
C ASP A 126 -9.35 -0.79 3.95
N HIS A 127 -9.08 -1.28 2.75
CA HIS A 127 -7.70 -1.50 2.34
C HIS A 127 -7.52 -1.50 0.84
N TRP A 128 -6.27 -1.19 0.44
CA TRP A 128 -5.84 -1.20 -0.94
C TRP A 128 -4.67 -2.16 -1.12
N VAL A 129 -4.76 -2.98 -2.17
CA VAL A 129 -3.71 -3.93 -2.56
C VAL A 129 -3.44 -3.86 -4.05
N ILE A 130 -2.29 -4.39 -4.46
CA ILE A 130 -1.95 -4.60 -5.86
C ILE A 130 -2.51 -5.96 -6.29
N GLU A 131 -3.01 -6.04 -7.52
CA GLU A 131 -3.18 -7.30 -8.22
C GLU A 131 -2.30 -7.28 -9.47
N TYR A 132 -1.30 -8.18 -9.55
CA TYR A 132 -0.37 -8.27 -10.67
C TYR A 132 -0.43 -9.63 -11.36
N TRP A 133 -0.08 -9.67 -12.65
CA TRP A 133 -0.01 -10.91 -13.41
C TRP A 133 1.31 -11.62 -13.18
N ASN A 134 1.27 -12.72 -12.43
CA ASN A 134 2.43 -13.60 -12.26
C ASN A 134 2.55 -14.50 -13.49
N LYS A 135 3.55 -14.22 -14.32
CA LYS A 135 3.79 -14.97 -15.57
C LYS A 135 4.18 -16.43 -15.32
N ASN A 136 4.93 -16.72 -14.25
CA ASN A 136 5.40 -18.06 -13.94
C ASN A 136 4.26 -19.00 -13.54
N HIS A 137 3.29 -18.49 -12.78
CA HIS A 137 2.12 -19.25 -12.32
C HIS A 137 0.86 -19.02 -13.17
N GLN A 138 0.94 -18.18 -14.20
CA GLN A 138 -0.16 -17.80 -15.09
C GLN A 138 -1.45 -17.41 -14.35
N ARG A 139 -1.32 -16.59 -13.31
CA ARG A 139 -2.45 -16.11 -12.51
C ARG A 139 -2.26 -14.68 -12.02
N TRP A 140 -3.37 -14.06 -11.65
CA TRP A 140 -3.35 -12.83 -10.88
C TRP A 140 -3.00 -13.14 -9.42
N VAL A 141 -2.14 -12.31 -8.84
CA VAL A 141 -1.65 -12.44 -7.46
C VAL A 141 -1.91 -11.13 -6.73
N LEU A 142 -2.47 -11.22 -5.53
CA LEU A 142 -2.69 -10.08 -4.65
C LEU A 142 -1.42 -9.81 -3.83
N VAL A 143 -1.01 -8.55 -3.75
CA VAL A 143 0.17 -8.09 -3.00
C VAL A 143 -0.21 -6.91 -2.14
N ASP A 144 0.10 -6.97 -0.86
CA ASP A 144 -0.02 -5.85 0.05
C ASP A 144 1.36 -5.23 0.30
N SER A 145 1.63 -4.11 -0.39
CA SER A 145 2.92 -3.44 -0.28
C SER A 145 3.05 -2.54 0.95
N GLN A 146 1.97 -2.29 1.70
CA GLN A 146 2.04 -1.53 2.95
C GLN A 146 2.69 -2.35 4.06
N ILE A 147 2.41 -3.65 4.12
CA ILE A 147 2.83 -4.50 5.22
C ILE A 147 4.31 -4.86 5.07
N ASP A 148 5.14 -4.13 5.79
CA ASP A 148 6.55 -4.47 5.99
C ASP A 148 6.72 -5.49 7.13
N GLU A 149 7.97 -5.87 7.41
CA GLU A 149 8.29 -6.87 8.43
C GLU A 149 7.81 -6.46 9.83
N PHE A 150 7.85 -5.17 10.17
CA PHE A 150 7.37 -4.68 11.46
C PHE A 150 5.86 -4.85 11.57
N GLN A 151 5.10 -4.36 10.59
CA GLN A 151 3.64 -4.54 10.56
C GLN A 151 3.24 -6.01 10.56
N ARG A 152 3.97 -6.85 9.81
CA ARG A 152 3.75 -8.30 9.77
C ARG A 152 3.87 -8.93 11.17
N SER A 153 4.93 -8.59 11.90
CA SER A 153 5.16 -9.05 13.28
C SER A 153 4.08 -8.53 14.23
N GLU A 154 3.81 -7.22 14.21
CA GLU A 154 2.84 -6.59 15.11
C GLU A 154 1.40 -7.09 14.88
N LEU A 155 1.04 -7.48 13.66
CA LEU A 155 -0.25 -8.05 13.31
C LEU A 155 -0.29 -9.59 13.42
N ASN A 156 0.83 -10.22 13.76
CA ASN A 156 0.99 -11.68 13.82
C ASN A 156 0.51 -12.40 12.54
N LEU A 157 0.90 -11.89 11.36
CA LEU A 157 0.43 -12.45 10.09
C LEU A 157 1.08 -13.81 9.77
N ASP A 158 0.23 -14.77 9.43
CA ASP A 158 0.60 -16.16 9.12
C ASP A 158 0.63 -16.49 7.61
N PHE A 159 0.41 -15.50 6.75
CA PHE A 159 0.36 -15.66 5.28
C PHE A 159 1.38 -14.76 4.57
N ASP A 160 1.67 -15.01 3.29
CA ASP A 160 2.58 -14.18 2.49
C ASP A 160 1.89 -12.91 1.98
N THR A 161 2.46 -11.73 2.27
CA THR A 161 1.93 -10.45 1.79
C THR A 161 2.25 -10.19 0.32
N LEU A 162 3.11 -11.00 -0.29
CA LEU A 162 3.40 -11.02 -1.73
C LEU A 162 2.53 -12.01 -2.52
N ASP A 163 1.65 -12.75 -1.82
CA ASP A 163 0.63 -13.64 -2.39
C ASP A 163 -0.56 -13.74 -1.41
N VAL A 164 -1.25 -12.62 -1.21
CA VAL A 164 -2.31 -12.49 -0.22
C VAL A 164 -3.48 -13.42 -0.58
N PRO A 165 -3.88 -14.34 0.34
CA PRO A 165 -5.01 -15.21 0.10
C PRO A 165 -6.34 -14.45 -0.09
N HIS A 166 -7.21 -14.95 -0.96
CA HIS A 166 -8.48 -14.29 -1.30
C HIS A 166 -9.50 -14.23 -0.16
N ASP A 167 -9.33 -15.05 0.88
CA ASP A 167 -10.12 -15.00 2.13
C ASP A 167 -9.58 -13.98 3.14
N LYS A 168 -8.35 -13.49 2.95
CA LYS A 168 -7.73 -12.43 3.77
C LYS A 168 -8.02 -11.04 3.21
N PHE A 169 -8.19 -10.88 1.89
CA PHE A 169 -8.59 -9.62 1.27
C PHE A 169 -9.91 -9.74 0.50
N ILE A 170 -10.94 -9.09 1.02
CA ILE A 170 -12.30 -9.15 0.49
C ILE A 170 -12.53 -7.97 -0.47
N THR A 171 -12.61 -8.25 -1.77
CA THR A 171 -12.97 -7.22 -2.76
C THR A 171 -14.40 -6.71 -2.55
N GLY A 172 -14.69 -5.48 -2.95
CA GLY A 172 -16.03 -4.88 -2.79
C GLY A 172 -17.17 -5.72 -3.38
N GLY A 173 -16.94 -6.39 -4.51
CA GLY A 173 -17.95 -7.29 -5.11
C GLY A 173 -18.21 -8.56 -4.29
N VAL A 174 -17.22 -9.06 -3.56
CA VAL A 174 -17.40 -10.16 -2.60
C VAL A 174 -18.11 -9.65 -1.35
N ALA A 175 -17.68 -8.50 -0.81
CA ALA A 175 -18.31 -7.87 0.36
C ALA A 175 -19.81 -7.59 0.12
N TRP A 176 -20.18 -7.11 -1.07
CA TRP A 176 -21.57 -6.92 -1.46
C TRP A 176 -22.41 -8.21 -1.37
N ARG A 177 -21.86 -9.34 -1.81
CA ARG A 177 -22.54 -10.65 -1.72
C ARG A 177 -22.58 -11.23 -0.31
N MET A 178 -21.71 -10.78 0.58
CA MET A 178 -21.74 -11.17 1.99
C MET A 178 -22.85 -10.47 2.77
N TYR A 179 -23.45 -9.41 2.20
CA TYR A 179 -24.56 -8.69 2.83
C TYR A 179 -25.85 -9.54 2.75
N PRO A 180 -26.46 -9.94 3.89
CA PRO A 180 -27.70 -10.72 3.87
C PRO A 180 -28.89 -9.88 3.41
N GLU A 181 -29.83 -10.49 2.68
CA GLU A 181 -31.05 -9.82 2.18
C GLU A 181 -32.03 -9.42 3.31
N GLU A 182 -31.96 -10.07 4.48
CA GLU A 182 -32.93 -9.92 5.58
C GLU A 182 -32.41 -9.21 6.86
N GLN A 183 -31.17 -8.69 6.91
CA GLN A 183 -30.67 -7.97 8.09
C GLN A 183 -30.49 -6.47 7.84
N ASN A 184 -31.40 -5.69 8.44
CA ASN A 184 -31.19 -4.29 8.81
C ASN A 184 -30.15 -4.17 9.96
N GLY A 185 -28.98 -4.78 9.81
CA GLY A 185 -27.83 -4.59 10.71
C GLY A 185 -26.94 -3.46 10.16
N PRO A 186 -26.36 -2.59 11.01
CA PRO A 186 -25.46 -1.55 10.53
C PRO A 186 -24.25 -2.15 9.78
N LEU A 187 -23.46 -1.30 9.13
CA LEU A 187 -22.14 -1.55 8.54
C LEU A 187 -21.08 -2.13 9.53
N ILE A 188 -21.49 -2.70 10.67
CA ILE A 188 -20.67 -3.06 11.85
C ILE A 188 -19.48 -4.00 11.58
N TYR A 189 -19.39 -4.61 10.40
CA TYR A 189 -18.28 -5.50 10.04
C TYR A 189 -17.25 -4.88 9.09
N PHE A 190 -17.58 -3.76 8.42
CA PHE A 190 -16.74 -3.09 7.43
C PHE A 190 -16.55 -1.62 7.82
N THR A 191 -15.31 -1.20 8.04
CA THR A 191 -15.00 0.15 8.56
C THR A 191 -13.85 0.78 7.80
N ASN A 192 -13.65 2.10 7.96
CA ASN A 192 -12.39 2.72 7.60
C ASN A 192 -11.41 2.80 8.78
N TRP A 193 -10.12 2.98 8.51
CA TRP A 193 -9.08 3.20 9.54
C TRP A 193 -9.31 4.41 10.48
N GLY A 194 -10.25 5.30 10.17
CA GLY A 194 -10.51 6.55 10.91
C GLY A 194 -11.86 6.63 11.61
N ASP A 195 -12.63 5.54 11.64
CA ASP A 195 -13.92 5.45 12.33
C ASP A 195 -13.77 4.97 13.80
#